data_AF-A0A059WUL5-F1
#
_entry.id   AF-A0A059WUL5-F1
#
_cell.length_a   1.000
_cell.length_b   1.000
_cell.length_c   1.000
_cell.angle_alpha   90.00
_cell.angle_beta   90.00
_cell.angle_gamma   90.00
#
_symmetry.space_group_name_H-M   'P 1'
#
loop_
_entity.id
_entity.type
_entity.pdbx_description
1 polymer ?
#
loop_
_entity_poly.entity_id
_entity_poly.type
_entity_poly.pdbx_seq_one_letter_code
_entity_poly.pdbx_strand_id
1 'polypeptide(L)'
;MALAGATGLVGRAILEGLLADASVKTVHALGRREPGVAHPKLDAHVVDFAALPTLPTLDEVYLALGTTIKAAGSQSAFRSVDFDANLAVARAALDAGARRAGLVSAMGADAKSRIFYNRVKGEAEDALARLTFDGLVIARPSLLVGDREALGQPARTAERVATIVSRLLGPLVPANYRPIDASDVARALLARVPAARGRVLLLSGEMHG
;
A
#
# COMPACT_ATOMS: atom_id res chain seq x y z
N MET A 1 5.05 6.29 13.53
CA MET A 1 4.73 5.91 12.14
C MET A 1 3.23 5.74 11.98
N ALA A 2 2.66 6.09 10.83
CA ALA A 2 1.26 5.80 10.50
C ALA A 2 1.18 4.76 9.39
N LEU A 3 0.20 3.87 9.47
CA LEU A 3 -0.08 2.86 8.46
C LEU A 3 -1.59 2.80 8.19
N ALA A 4 -2.00 3.11 6.97
CA ALA A 4 -3.36 2.86 6.51
C ALA A 4 -3.43 1.56 5.69
N GLY A 5 -4.43 0.73 5.98
CA GLY A 5 -4.61 -0.56 5.28
C GLY A 5 -3.90 -1.75 5.93
N ALA A 6 -3.65 -1.70 7.24
CA ALA A 6 -2.96 -2.74 8.02
C ALA A 6 -3.62 -4.15 7.97
N THR A 7 -4.87 -4.26 7.51
CA THR A 7 -5.58 -5.55 7.34
C THR A 7 -5.47 -6.12 5.93
N GLY A 8 -4.90 -5.37 4.98
CA GLY A 8 -4.63 -5.82 3.62
C GLY A 8 -3.36 -6.66 3.51
N LEU A 9 -3.15 -7.30 2.36
CA LEU A 9 -2.04 -8.24 2.16
C LEU A 9 -0.67 -7.58 2.38
N VAL A 10 -0.38 -6.48 1.66
CA VAL A 10 0.87 -5.72 1.84
C VAL A 10 0.89 -4.98 3.18
N GLY A 11 -0.26 -4.44 3.60
CA GLY A 11 -0.35 -3.69 4.86
C GLY A 11 -0.04 -4.52 6.10
N ARG A 12 -0.41 -5.81 6.14
CA ARG A 12 -0.02 -6.72 7.24
C ARG A 12 1.49 -6.93 7.29
N ALA A 13 2.14 -7.12 6.14
CA ALA A 13 3.58 -7.29 6.07
C ALA A 13 4.34 -5.99 6.43
N ILE A 14 3.81 -4.81 6.06
CA ILE A 14 4.34 -3.52 6.52
C ILE A 14 4.19 -3.41 8.04
N LEU A 15 3.01 -3.72 8.58
CA LEU A 15 2.76 -3.68 10.02
C LEU A 15 3.74 -4.57 10.78
N GLU A 16 3.91 -5.82 10.34
CA GLU A 16 4.86 -6.76 10.95
C GLU A 16 6.28 -6.21 10.96
N GLY A 17 6.76 -5.68 9.84
CA GLY A 17 8.09 -5.07 9.75
C GLY A 17 8.25 -3.84 10.65
N LEU A 18 7.26 -2.95 10.71
CA LEU A 18 7.30 -1.77 11.58
C LEU A 18 7.29 -2.15 13.08
N LEU A 19 6.55 -3.19 13.47
CA LEU A 19 6.52 -3.63 14.86
C LEU A 19 7.84 -4.29 15.29
N ALA A 20 8.48 -5.02 14.36
CA ALA A 20 9.78 -5.64 14.56
C ALA A 20 10.95 -4.63 14.60
N ASP A 21 10.81 -3.46 13.98
CA ASP A 21 11.86 -2.44 13.94
C ASP A 21 12.05 -1.77 15.31
N ALA A 22 13.23 -1.90 15.90
CA ALA A 22 13.58 -1.32 17.20
C ALA A 22 13.60 0.22 17.20
N SER A 23 13.83 0.86 16.04
CA SER A 23 13.80 2.32 15.90
C SER A 23 12.37 2.88 15.90
N VAL A 24 11.38 2.06 15.58
CA VAL A 24 9.97 2.44 15.61
C VAL A 24 9.46 2.39 17.05
N LYS A 25 9.02 3.55 17.55
CA LYS A 25 8.41 3.71 18.88
C LYS A 25 6.95 3.26 18.89
N THR A 26 6.17 3.79 17.96
CA THR A 26 4.71 3.54 17.86
C THR A 26 4.28 3.48 16.39
N VAL A 27 3.36 2.56 16.11
CA VAL A 27 2.67 2.41 14.84
C VAL A 27 1.19 2.74 15.06
N HIS A 28 0.73 3.85 14.48
CA HIS A 28 -0.67 4.22 14.44
C HIS A 28 -1.33 3.59 13.21
N ALA A 29 -2.07 2.50 13.42
CA ALA A 29 -2.76 1.78 12.35
C ALA A 29 -4.15 2.39 12.12
N LEU A 30 -4.36 2.99 10.94
CA LEU A 30 -5.60 3.64 10.54
C LEU A 30 -6.42 2.70 9.67
N GLY A 31 -7.65 2.40 10.08
CA GLY A 31 -8.51 1.48 9.34
C GLY A 31 -9.98 1.60 9.73
N ARG A 32 -10.83 0.91 8.98
CA ARG A 32 -12.27 0.76 9.34
C ARG A 32 -12.53 -0.30 10.40
N ARG A 33 -11.49 -1.07 10.75
CA ARG A 33 -11.49 -2.18 11.70
C ARG A 33 -10.08 -2.31 12.28
N GLU A 34 -9.98 -2.80 13.51
CA GLU A 34 -8.69 -3.06 14.14
C GLU A 34 -7.89 -4.13 13.37
N PRO A 35 -6.55 -4.01 13.31
CA PRO A 35 -5.70 -5.11 12.91
C PRO A 35 -5.83 -6.23 13.96
N GLY A 36 -6.05 -7.48 13.51
CA GLY A 36 -6.28 -8.64 14.40
C GLY A 36 -5.03 -9.12 15.15
N VAL A 37 -4.15 -8.20 15.55
CA VAL A 37 -2.91 -8.44 16.30
C VAL A 37 -2.79 -7.42 17.42
N ALA A 38 -2.28 -7.84 18.58
CA ALA A 38 -1.96 -6.96 19.69
C ALA A 38 -0.45 -6.83 19.82
N HIS A 39 0.05 -5.60 20.02
CA HIS A 39 1.47 -5.35 20.22
C HIS A 39 1.68 -4.06 21.04
N PRO A 40 2.69 -3.98 21.94
CA PRO A 40 2.92 -2.79 22.76
C PRO A 40 3.19 -1.50 21.98
N LYS A 41 3.77 -1.61 20.77
CA LYS A 41 4.01 -0.48 19.86
C LYS A 41 2.80 -0.14 18.97
N LEU A 42 1.74 -0.94 18.99
CA LEU A 42 0.62 -0.78 18.08
C LEU A 42 -0.51 -0.02 18.76
N ASP A 43 -0.93 1.06 18.10
CA ASP A 43 -2.10 1.84 18.46
C ASP A 43 -3.07 1.85 17.28
N ALA A 44 -4.23 1.21 17.44
CA ALA A 44 -5.20 1.01 16.37
C ALA A 44 -6.32 2.06 16.41
N HIS A 45 -6.48 2.76 15.29
CA HIS A 45 -7.47 3.81 15.12
C HIS A 45 -8.55 3.33 14.16
N VAL A 46 -9.73 3.03 14.70
CA VAL A 46 -10.93 2.79 13.88
C VAL A 46 -11.50 4.14 13.47
N VAL A 47 -11.37 4.47 12.19
CA VAL A 47 -11.65 5.82 11.66
C VAL A 47 -12.62 5.81 10.49
N ASP A 48 -13.32 6.93 10.34
CA ASP A 48 -13.91 7.33 9.06
C ASP A 48 -12.85 8.12 8.27
N PHE A 49 -12.51 7.63 7.08
CA PHE A 49 -11.53 8.32 6.22
C PHE A 49 -12.03 9.65 5.66
N ALA A 50 -13.35 9.89 5.67
CA ALA A 50 -13.92 11.20 5.33
C ALA A 50 -13.76 12.23 6.48
N ALA A 51 -13.50 11.77 7.70
CA ALA A 51 -13.40 12.59 8.91
C ALA A 51 -12.33 12.02 9.85
N LEU A 52 -11.06 12.10 9.42
CA LEU A 52 -9.93 11.62 10.21
C LEU A 52 -9.77 12.43 11.51
N PRO A 53 -9.44 11.77 12.63
CA PRO A 53 -9.08 12.47 13.86
C PRO A 53 -7.73 13.18 13.69
N THR A 54 -7.43 14.10 14.61
CA THR A 54 -6.07 14.63 14.74
C THR A 54 -5.10 13.51 15.04
N LEU A 55 -4.09 13.36 14.21
CA LEU A 55 -3.05 12.35 14.41
C LEU A 55 -1.97 12.88 15.37
N PRO A 56 -1.36 12.01 16.20
CA PRO A 56 -0.18 12.36 16.99
C PRO A 56 1.01 12.66 16.07
N THR A 57 2.12 13.16 16.60
CA THR A 57 3.31 13.44 15.77
C THR A 57 3.80 12.20 15.03
N LEU A 58 4.02 12.33 13.73
CA LEU A 58 4.46 11.25 12.85
C LEU A 58 5.74 11.63 12.12
N ASP A 59 6.64 10.66 11.93
CA ASP A 59 7.80 10.82 11.05
C ASP A 59 7.49 10.39 9.61
N GLU A 60 6.74 9.29 9.47
CA GLU A 60 6.45 8.63 8.19
C GLU A 60 5.03 8.08 8.13
N VAL A 61 4.51 7.97 6.90
CA VAL A 61 3.21 7.37 6.59
C VAL A 61 3.29 6.32 5.49
N TYR A 62 2.67 5.16 5.72
CA TYR A 62 2.55 4.07 4.76
C TYR A 62 1.09 3.93 4.32
N LEU A 63 0.84 4.08 3.02
CA LEU A 63 -0.46 4.09 2.36
C LEU A 63 -0.66 2.77 1.63
N ALA A 64 -1.25 1.80 2.31
CA ALA A 64 -1.53 0.47 1.78
C ALA A 64 -3.05 0.20 1.63
N LEU A 65 -3.87 1.25 1.58
CA LEU A 65 -5.28 1.11 1.24
C LEU A 65 -5.41 0.77 -0.25
N GLY A 66 -6.19 -0.28 -0.52
CA GLY A 66 -6.57 -0.65 -1.86
C GLY A 66 -7.69 -1.68 -1.81
N THR A 67 -8.57 -1.63 -2.80
CA THR A 67 -9.59 -2.63 -2.99
C THR A 67 -9.55 -3.14 -4.44
N THR A 68 -10.47 -4.01 -4.77
CA THR A 68 -10.68 -4.50 -6.13
C THR A 68 -11.98 -3.89 -6.62
N ILE A 69 -12.12 -3.58 -7.91
CA ILE A 69 -13.39 -3.04 -8.44
C ILE A 69 -14.57 -3.96 -8.07
N LYS A 70 -14.36 -5.29 -8.16
CA LYS A 70 -15.37 -6.29 -7.76
C LYS A 70 -15.74 -6.19 -6.27
N ALA A 71 -14.76 -6.01 -5.39
CA ALA A 71 -14.97 -5.93 -3.94
C ALA A 71 -15.55 -4.57 -3.52
N ALA A 72 -15.20 -3.50 -4.24
CA ALA A 72 -15.78 -2.18 -4.04
C ALA A 72 -17.25 -2.12 -4.47
N GLY A 73 -17.64 -2.93 -5.46
CA GLY A 73 -18.99 -2.97 -6.01
C GLY A 73 -19.31 -1.83 -6.99
N SER A 74 -18.56 -0.72 -6.96
CA SER A 74 -18.73 0.40 -7.90
C SER A 74 -17.42 1.16 -8.15
N GLN A 75 -17.39 1.96 -9.22
CA GLN A 75 -16.26 2.84 -9.52
C GLN A 75 -16.09 3.93 -8.46
N SER A 76 -17.18 4.52 -7.96
CA SER A 76 -17.12 5.54 -6.91
C SER A 76 -16.57 4.98 -5.60
N ALA A 77 -17.01 3.78 -5.20
CA ALA A 77 -16.51 3.11 -4.01
C ALA A 77 -15.05 2.66 -4.17
N PHE A 78 -14.62 2.30 -5.38
CA PHE A 78 -13.21 2.03 -5.65
C PHE A 78 -12.38 3.31 -5.50
N ARG A 79 -12.83 4.42 -6.08
CA ARG A 79 -12.13 5.71 -5.98
C ARG A 79 -12.04 6.20 -4.53
N SER A 80 -13.11 6.08 -3.75
CA SER A 80 -13.11 6.52 -2.36
C SER A 80 -12.06 5.82 -1.50
N VAL A 81 -11.75 4.55 -1.82
CA VAL A 81 -10.71 3.78 -1.13
C VAL A 81 -9.32 4.04 -1.72
N ASP A 82 -9.16 3.83 -3.03
CA ASP A 82 -7.84 3.79 -3.66
C ASP A 82 -7.25 5.19 -3.89
N PHE A 83 -8.08 6.24 -3.95
CA PHE A 83 -7.67 7.63 -4.11
C PHE A 83 -8.01 8.47 -2.87
N ASP A 84 -9.30 8.65 -2.55
CA ASP A 84 -9.72 9.69 -1.59
C ASP A 84 -9.19 9.39 -0.19
N ALA A 85 -9.36 8.17 0.31
CA ALA A 85 -8.89 7.77 1.63
C ALA A 85 -7.35 7.81 1.76
N ASN A 86 -6.61 7.34 0.74
CA ASN A 86 -5.14 7.44 0.75
C ASN A 86 -4.68 8.91 0.80
N LEU A 87 -5.33 9.79 0.03
CA LEU A 87 -4.99 11.20 0.01
C LEU A 87 -5.35 11.90 1.32
N ALA A 88 -6.48 11.55 1.94
CA ALA A 88 -6.89 12.07 3.25
C ALA A 88 -5.87 11.69 4.33
N VAL A 89 -5.48 10.41 4.39
CA VAL A 89 -4.45 9.94 5.35
C VAL A 89 -3.12 10.63 5.12
N ALA A 90 -2.69 10.79 3.86
CA ALA A 90 -1.45 11.45 3.54
C ALA A 90 -1.42 12.91 4.02
N ARG A 91 -2.52 13.65 3.82
CA ARG A 91 -2.66 15.04 4.30
C ARG A 91 -2.65 15.11 5.82
N ALA A 92 -3.45 14.29 6.48
CA ALA A 92 -3.50 14.25 7.94
C ALA A 92 -2.12 13.89 8.54
N ALA A 93 -1.38 12.97 7.91
CA ALA A 93 -0.04 12.62 8.35
C ALA A 93 0.97 13.75 8.14
N LEU A 94 0.92 14.44 7.00
CA LEU A 94 1.75 15.61 6.72
C LEU A 94 1.51 16.74 7.73
N ASP A 95 0.23 17.03 8.04
CA ASP A 95 -0.16 18.01 9.06
C ASP A 95 0.33 17.62 10.45
N ALA A 96 0.41 16.32 10.74
CA ALA A 96 0.98 15.77 11.96
C ALA A 96 2.52 15.67 11.96
N GLY A 97 3.18 16.20 10.93
CA GLY A 97 4.64 16.33 10.85
C GLY A 97 5.35 15.27 10.00
N ALA A 98 4.64 14.31 9.42
CA ALA A 98 5.27 13.27 8.60
C ALA A 98 5.97 13.89 7.39
N ARG A 99 7.23 13.52 7.19
CA ARG A 99 8.06 14.05 6.08
C ARG A 99 8.24 13.07 4.95
N ARG A 100 7.97 11.78 5.17
CA ARG A 100 8.17 10.74 4.17
C ARG A 100 6.93 9.86 4.04
N ALA A 101 6.63 9.45 2.82
CA ALA A 101 5.47 8.64 2.50
C ALA A 101 5.82 7.45 1.61
N GLY A 102 5.21 6.29 1.90
CA GLY A 102 5.22 5.12 1.04
C GLY A 102 3.83 4.82 0.50
N LEU A 103 3.67 4.65 -0.82
CA LEU A 103 2.39 4.27 -1.45
C LEU A 103 2.48 2.88 -2.08
N VAL A 104 1.49 2.03 -1.79
CA VAL A 104 1.22 0.80 -2.55
C VAL A 104 0.28 1.13 -3.72
N SER A 105 0.87 1.35 -4.90
CA SER A 105 0.16 1.59 -6.16
C SER A 105 -0.05 0.26 -6.91
N ALA A 106 0.05 0.26 -8.24
CA ALA A 106 -0.06 -0.92 -9.09
C ALA A 106 0.71 -0.74 -10.39
N MET A 107 1.10 -1.85 -11.03
CA MET A 107 1.66 -1.78 -12.36
C MET A 107 0.65 -1.22 -13.38
N GLY A 108 1.14 -0.35 -14.27
CA GLY A 108 0.33 0.32 -15.28
C GLY A 108 -0.45 1.55 -14.79
N ALA A 109 -0.23 1.99 -13.54
CA ALA A 109 -0.80 3.22 -13.01
C ALA A 109 -0.40 4.44 -13.87
N ASP A 110 -1.41 5.13 -14.39
CA ASP A 110 -1.26 6.29 -15.29
C ASP A 110 -2.57 7.10 -15.27
N ALA A 111 -2.50 8.36 -14.82
CA ALA A 111 -3.64 9.26 -14.73
C ALA A 111 -4.32 9.53 -16.09
N LYS A 112 -3.64 9.27 -17.21
CA LYS A 112 -4.20 9.40 -18.56
C LYS A 112 -4.78 8.10 -19.12
N SER A 113 -4.76 7.01 -18.34
CA SER A 113 -5.21 5.71 -18.80
C SER A 113 -6.71 5.69 -19.14
N ARG A 114 -7.07 4.97 -20.20
CA ARG A 114 -8.48 4.65 -20.52
C ARG A 114 -9.06 3.61 -19.56
N ILE A 115 -8.20 2.80 -18.92
CA ILE A 115 -8.59 1.79 -17.94
C ILE A 115 -8.82 2.47 -16.59
N PHE A 116 -10.05 2.41 -16.07
CA PHE A 116 -10.45 3.09 -14.83
C PHE A 116 -9.53 2.76 -13.63
N TYR A 117 -9.20 1.49 -13.42
CA TYR A 117 -8.29 1.05 -12.35
C TYR A 117 -6.93 1.76 -12.42
N ASN A 118 -6.27 1.70 -13.57
CA ASN A 118 -4.96 2.31 -13.80
C ASN A 118 -5.01 3.83 -13.69
N ARG A 119 -6.10 4.43 -14.16
CA ARG A 119 -6.34 5.87 -14.08
C ARG A 119 -6.40 6.35 -12.64
N VAL A 120 -7.25 5.74 -11.81
CA VAL A 120 -7.40 6.13 -10.40
C VAL A 120 -6.08 5.95 -9.63
N LYS A 121 -5.35 4.85 -9.86
CA LYS A 121 -4.02 4.65 -9.26
C LYS A 121 -3.02 5.72 -9.68
N GLY A 122 -2.96 6.04 -10.97
CA GLY A 122 -2.08 7.10 -11.48
C GLY A 122 -2.46 8.50 -10.95
N GLU A 123 -3.75 8.81 -10.89
CA GLU A 123 -4.24 10.06 -10.29
C GLU A 123 -3.83 10.17 -8.81
N ALA A 124 -3.89 9.07 -8.05
CA ALA A 124 -3.48 9.05 -6.64
C ALA A 124 -1.98 9.30 -6.50
N GLU A 125 -1.15 8.68 -7.34
CA GLU A 125 0.29 8.95 -7.39
C GLU A 125 0.58 10.43 -7.68
N ASP A 126 -0.08 11.01 -8.67
CA ASP A 126 0.11 12.41 -9.05
C ASP A 126 -0.37 13.36 -7.95
N ALA A 127 -1.46 13.02 -7.25
CA ALA A 127 -1.98 13.80 -6.14
C ALA A 127 -1.03 13.81 -4.94
N LEU A 128 -0.46 12.65 -4.59
CA LEU A 128 0.52 12.53 -3.52
C LEU A 128 1.85 13.21 -3.88
N ALA A 129 2.26 13.15 -5.15
CA ALA A 129 3.48 13.82 -5.63
C ALA A 129 3.38 15.35 -5.59
N ARG A 130 2.17 15.92 -5.46
CA ARG A 130 1.95 17.37 -5.24
C ARG A 130 1.99 17.79 -3.77
N LEU A 131 2.05 16.84 -2.84
CA LEU A 131 2.21 17.13 -1.41
C LEU A 131 3.69 17.43 -1.09
N THR A 132 3.92 18.21 -0.05
CA THR A 132 5.26 18.67 0.36
C THR A 132 5.98 17.67 1.27
N PHE A 133 5.95 16.39 0.89
CA PHE A 133 6.83 15.40 1.52
C PHE A 133 8.27 15.59 1.05
N ASP A 134 9.22 15.42 1.95
CA ASP A 134 10.65 15.40 1.63
C ASP A 134 11.00 14.17 0.77
N GLY A 135 10.27 13.06 0.98
CA GLY A 135 10.43 11.82 0.23
C GLY A 135 9.09 11.10 -0.01
N LEU A 136 8.83 10.70 -1.25
CA LEU A 136 7.68 9.88 -1.64
C LEU A 136 8.16 8.64 -2.39
N VAL A 137 7.98 7.46 -1.80
CA VAL A 137 8.25 6.18 -2.45
C VAL A 137 6.95 5.58 -2.96
N ILE A 138 6.91 5.25 -4.24
CA ILE A 138 5.74 4.65 -4.89
C ILE A 138 6.12 3.25 -5.36
N ALA A 139 5.52 2.23 -4.76
CA ALA A 139 5.64 0.85 -5.20
C ALA A 139 4.56 0.53 -6.23
N ARG A 140 4.95 0.08 -7.43
CA ARG A 140 4.04 -0.43 -8.46
C ARG A 140 4.21 -1.94 -8.59
N PRO A 141 3.57 -2.74 -7.71
CA PRO A 141 3.62 -4.19 -7.81
C PRO A 141 2.79 -4.70 -8.98
N SER A 142 3.19 -5.86 -9.50
CA SER A 142 2.43 -6.65 -10.46
C SER A 142 1.29 -7.41 -9.75
N LEU A 143 0.99 -8.64 -10.17
CA LEU A 143 0.06 -9.51 -9.45
C LEU A 143 0.63 -9.88 -8.07
N LEU A 144 0.04 -9.31 -7.03
CA LEU A 144 0.35 -9.68 -5.64
C LEU A 144 -0.08 -11.12 -5.35
N VAL A 145 0.86 -11.90 -4.83
CA VAL A 145 0.67 -13.26 -4.29
C VAL A 145 0.82 -13.21 -2.77
N GLY A 146 0.07 -14.07 -2.08
CA GLY A 146 0.15 -14.24 -0.63
C GLY A 146 -1.11 -14.92 -0.09
N ASP A 147 -1.06 -15.34 1.18
CA ASP A 147 -2.16 -16.07 1.81
C ASP A 147 -3.37 -15.16 2.06
N ARG A 148 -4.30 -15.17 1.10
CA ARG A 148 -5.58 -14.46 1.18
C ARG A 148 -6.65 -15.25 1.93
N GLU A 149 -6.47 -16.56 2.11
CA GLU A 149 -7.36 -17.39 2.93
C GLU A 149 -7.24 -16.98 4.40
N ALA A 150 -6.02 -16.69 4.86
CA ALA A 150 -5.74 -16.06 6.17
C ALA A 150 -6.31 -14.63 6.32
N LEU A 151 -6.84 -14.03 5.25
CA LEU A 151 -7.52 -12.73 5.26
C LEU A 151 -9.05 -12.85 5.17
N GLY A 152 -9.61 -14.06 5.10
CA GLY A 152 -11.03 -14.28 4.86
C GLY A 152 -11.50 -13.76 3.50
N GLN A 153 -10.58 -13.59 2.54
CA GLN A 153 -10.88 -13.11 1.20
C GLN A 153 -10.91 -14.31 0.23
N PRO A 154 -11.88 -14.40 -0.69
CA PRO A 154 -11.91 -15.48 -1.65
C PRO A 154 -10.64 -15.45 -2.50
N ALA A 155 -9.94 -16.59 -2.58
CA ALA A 155 -8.81 -16.77 -3.48
C ALA A 155 -9.21 -16.30 -4.87
N ARG A 156 -8.44 -15.38 -5.47
CA ARG A 156 -8.77 -14.93 -6.82
C ARG A 156 -8.55 -16.14 -7.72
N THR A 157 -9.54 -16.54 -8.51
CA THR A 157 -9.43 -17.69 -9.44
C THR A 157 -8.25 -17.52 -10.42
N ALA A 158 -7.81 -16.28 -10.66
CA ALA A 158 -6.59 -15.96 -11.39
C ALA A 158 -5.28 -16.41 -10.71
N GLU A 159 -5.24 -16.58 -9.39
CA GLU A 159 -4.05 -17.05 -8.64
C GLU A 159 -3.73 -18.51 -8.92
N ARG A 160 -4.74 -19.38 -9.08
CA ARG A 160 -4.49 -20.79 -9.41
C ARG A 160 -4.00 -20.98 -10.85
N VAL A 161 -4.51 -20.20 -11.80
CA VAL A 161 -4.11 -20.29 -13.21
C VAL A 161 -2.77 -19.60 -13.46
N ALA A 162 -2.51 -18.44 -12.84
CA ALA A 162 -1.24 -17.72 -12.98
C ALA A 162 -0.07 -18.47 -12.32
N THR A 163 -0.29 -19.18 -11.22
CA THR A 163 0.77 -19.96 -10.53
C THR A 163 1.23 -21.16 -11.36
N ILE A 164 0.33 -21.79 -12.13
CA ILE A 164 0.67 -22.92 -13.01
C ILE A 164 1.40 -22.43 -14.26
N VAL A 165 0.90 -21.35 -14.88
CA VAL A 165 1.53 -20.79 -16.10
C VAL A 165 2.87 -20.10 -15.80
N SER A 166 3.01 -19.42 -14.65
CA SER A 166 4.27 -18.76 -14.29
C SER A 166 5.39 -19.74 -13.91
N ARG A 167 5.07 -20.93 -13.37
CA ARG A 167 6.09 -21.97 -13.11
C ARG A 167 6.68 -22.55 -14.39
N LEU A 168 5.93 -22.57 -15.49
CA LEU A 168 6.38 -23.14 -16.76
C LEU A 168 7.05 -22.10 -17.68
N LEU A 169 6.61 -20.84 -17.64
CA LEU A 169 7.10 -19.74 -18.51
C LEU A 169 7.88 -18.65 -17.75
N GLY A 170 8.15 -18.84 -16.47
CA GLY A 170 8.77 -17.86 -15.57
C GLY A 170 10.03 -17.14 -16.11
N PRO A 171 10.95 -17.82 -16.81
CA PRO A 171 12.14 -17.17 -17.40
C PRO A 171 11.78 -16.16 -18.51
N LEU A 172 10.68 -16.37 -19.22
CA LEU A 172 10.26 -15.57 -20.39
C LEU A 172 9.35 -14.39 -20.03
N VAL A 173 8.75 -14.40 -18.82
CA VAL A 173 7.94 -13.27 -18.35
C VAL A 173 8.88 -12.15 -17.90
N PRO A 174 8.76 -10.91 -18.42
CA PRO A 174 9.61 -9.80 -17.98
C PRO A 174 9.41 -9.53 -16.48
N ALA A 175 10.49 -9.14 -15.79
CA ALA A 175 10.53 -9.06 -14.32
C ALA A 175 9.37 -8.25 -13.73
N ASN A 176 9.00 -7.12 -14.34
CA ASN A 176 7.91 -6.26 -13.87
C ASN A 176 6.50 -6.87 -13.95
N TYR A 177 6.34 -8.01 -14.61
CA TYR A 177 5.04 -8.68 -14.78
C TYR A 177 4.99 -10.05 -14.09
N ARG A 178 6.10 -10.48 -13.47
CA ARG A 178 6.12 -11.70 -12.66
C ARG A 178 5.33 -11.46 -11.38
N PRO A 179 4.51 -12.42 -10.91
CA PRO A 179 3.82 -12.29 -9.64
C PRO A 179 4.81 -12.02 -8.50
N ILE A 180 4.43 -11.15 -7.55
CA ILE A 180 5.30 -10.69 -6.46
C ILE A 180 4.65 -10.95 -5.11
N ASP A 181 5.43 -11.39 -4.13
CA ASP A 181 4.95 -11.58 -2.77
C ASP A 181 4.69 -10.23 -2.08
N ALA A 182 3.64 -10.17 -1.28
CA ALA A 182 3.32 -8.93 -0.57
C ALA A 182 4.38 -8.52 0.46
N SER A 183 5.11 -9.49 1.02
CA SER A 183 6.26 -9.26 1.89
C SER A 183 7.40 -8.56 1.15
N ASP A 184 7.61 -8.85 -0.13
CA ASP A 184 8.63 -8.20 -0.96
C ASP A 184 8.33 -6.72 -1.17
N VAL A 185 7.08 -6.41 -1.48
CA VAL A 185 6.61 -5.02 -1.61
C VAL A 185 6.76 -4.27 -0.28
N ALA A 186 6.38 -4.91 0.83
CA ALA A 186 6.51 -4.33 2.16
C ALA A 186 7.98 -4.07 2.52
N ARG A 187 8.87 -5.04 2.31
CA ARG A 187 10.31 -4.92 2.56
C ARG A 187 10.93 -3.79 1.75
N ALA A 188 10.58 -3.69 0.47
CA ALA A 188 11.06 -2.63 -0.40
C ALA A 188 10.61 -1.24 0.08
N LEU A 189 9.36 -1.09 0.51
CA LEU A 189 8.88 0.17 1.09
C LEU A 189 9.57 0.50 2.40
N LEU A 190 9.65 -0.45 3.34
CA LEU A 190 10.31 -0.27 4.64
C LEU A 190 11.79 0.08 4.50
N ALA A 191 12.47 -0.47 3.50
CA ALA A 191 13.88 -0.16 3.24
C ALA A 191 14.09 1.22 2.59
N ARG A 192 13.13 1.69 1.78
CA ARG A 192 13.31 2.90 0.95
C ARG A 192 12.70 4.15 1.56
N VAL A 193 11.55 4.05 2.22
CA VAL A 193 10.84 5.22 2.78
C VAL A 193 11.70 6.00 3.79
N PRO A 194 12.43 5.37 4.74
CA PRO A 194 13.19 6.12 5.74
C PRO A 194 14.33 6.99 5.20
N ALA A 195 14.85 6.68 4.02
CA ALA A 195 15.96 7.42 3.40
C ALA A 195 15.54 8.21 2.15
N ALA A 196 14.26 8.17 1.77
CA ALA A 196 13.79 8.76 0.53
C ALA A 196 13.95 10.29 0.50
N ARG A 197 14.38 10.79 -0.65
CA ARG A 197 14.34 12.21 -1.02
C ARG A 197 13.70 12.35 -2.39
N GLY A 198 12.83 13.35 -2.55
CA GLY A 198 12.05 13.52 -3.76
C GLY A 198 11.14 12.32 -4.04
N ARG A 199 10.79 12.12 -5.32
CA ARG A 199 9.96 11.00 -5.76
C ARG A 199 10.83 9.82 -6.17
N VAL A 200 10.59 8.66 -5.56
CA VAL A 200 11.21 7.37 -5.91
C VAL A 200 10.12 6.43 -6.41
N LEU A 201 10.32 5.86 -7.60
CA LEU A 201 9.41 4.86 -8.17
C LEU A 201 10.09 3.49 -8.09
N LEU A 202 9.39 2.50 -7.53
CA LEU A 202 9.82 1.11 -7.49
C LEU A 202 8.88 0.28 -8.36
N LEU A 203 9.40 -0.25 -9.46
CA LEU A 203 8.66 -1.19 -10.31
C LEU A 203 8.72 -2.59 -9.70
N SER A 204 7.75 -3.44 -10.04
CA SER A 204 7.64 -4.80 -9.48
C SER A 204 8.93 -5.61 -9.57
N GLY A 205 9.67 -5.49 -10.67
CA GLY A 205 10.93 -6.20 -10.91
C GLY A 205 12.03 -5.84 -9.90
N GLU A 206 12.02 -4.61 -9.38
CA GLU A 206 13.02 -4.06 -8.47
C GLU A 206 12.76 -4.46 -7.00
N MET A 207 11.58 -4.99 -6.72
CA MET A 207 11.15 -5.32 -5.36
C MET A 207 11.30 -6.80 -5.02
N HIS A 208 11.56 -7.67 -6.01
CA HIS A 208 11.83 -9.08 -5.75
C HIS A 208 13.12 -9.26 -4.93
N GLY A 209 13.06 -10.07 -3.86
CA GLY A 209 14.22 -10.42 -3.04
C GLY A 209 13.95 -10.29 -1.55
#